data_AF-A0A9P5WZJ7-F1
#
_entry.id   AF-A0A9P5WZJ7-F1
#
_cell.length_a   1.000
_cell.length_b   1.000
_cell.length_c   1.000
_cell.angle_alpha   90.00
_cell.angle_beta   90.00
_cell.angle_gamma   90.00
#
_symmetry.space_group_name_H-M   'P 1'
#
loop_
_entity.id
_entity.type
_entity.pdbx_description
1 polymer ?
#
loop_
_entity_poly.entity_id
_entity_poly.type
_entity_poly.pdbx_seq_one_letter_code
_entity_poly.pdbx_strand_id
1 'polypeptide(L)'
;EVLQEANTMTWASALMGEVYKFVDDTIQAREEAPPFVVLRMQMVKAFVITCNRAGGSTELVGGTTLNGTYLVEEVIKDEDGFIKYINNTSSSILLQPGTEGYEIAIFLSFAQHIQYVATHQMAFVSDFQGEEFEIDESISSIGKNLFGHRNLEAMFHAFPDKHQCNHFCHWFRPKPL
;
A
#
# COMPACT_ATOMS: atom_id res chain seq x y z
N GLU A 1 8.26 9.41 -13.64
CA GLU A 1 8.47 8.04 -13.15
C GLU A 1 8.92 8.00 -11.70
N VAL A 2 10.21 8.19 -11.34
CA VAL A 2 10.67 8.07 -9.94
C VAL A 2 9.89 8.91 -8.91
N LEU A 3 9.58 10.17 -9.22
CA LEU A 3 8.78 11.02 -8.32
C LEU A 3 7.31 10.58 -8.22
N GLN A 4 6.76 9.97 -9.28
CA GLN A 4 5.40 9.43 -9.24
C GLN A 4 5.34 8.17 -8.40
N GLU A 5 6.34 7.30 -8.50
CA GLU A 5 6.45 6.11 -7.64
C GLU A 5 6.70 6.51 -6.17
N ALA A 6 7.58 7.48 -5.89
CA ALA A 6 7.75 8.01 -4.54
C ALA A 6 6.46 8.60 -3.94
N ASN A 7 5.65 9.27 -4.77
CA ASN A 7 4.32 9.73 -4.36
C ASN A 7 3.41 8.55 -4.05
N THR A 8 3.40 7.48 -4.86
CA THR A 8 2.66 6.25 -4.58
C THR A 8 2.98 5.73 -3.18
N MET A 9 4.27 5.54 -2.86
CA MET A 9 4.70 5.04 -1.55
C MET A 9 4.24 5.94 -0.38
N THR A 10 4.36 7.26 -0.57
CA THR A 10 3.96 8.24 0.44
C THR A 10 2.46 8.16 0.73
N TRP A 11 1.64 8.08 -0.33
CA TRP A 11 0.19 8.00 -0.20
C TRP A 11 -0.27 6.68 0.40
N ALA A 12 0.36 5.56 0.04
CA ALA A 12 -0.01 4.26 0.58
C ALA A 12 0.30 4.16 2.07
N SER A 13 1.45 4.68 2.50
CA SER A 13 1.80 4.83 3.92
C SER A 13 0.77 5.66 4.67
N ALA A 14 0.34 6.81 4.11
CA ALA A 14 -0.70 7.63 4.72
C ALA A 14 -2.06 6.91 4.80
N LEU A 15 -2.46 6.20 3.73
CA LEU A 15 -3.71 5.43 3.67
C LEU A 15 -3.72 4.27 4.66
N MET A 16 -2.58 3.61 4.90
CA MET A 16 -2.47 2.62 5.98
C MET A 16 -2.52 3.27 7.37
N GLY A 17 -1.98 4.48 7.52
CA GLY A 17 -2.15 5.30 8.72
C GLY A 17 -3.63 5.54 9.05
N GLU A 18 -4.45 5.87 8.05
CA GLU A 18 -5.90 6.04 8.23
C GLU A 18 -6.61 4.74 8.63
N VAL A 19 -6.18 3.59 8.09
CA VAL A 19 -6.70 2.27 8.50
C VAL A 19 -6.43 2.02 9.98
N TYR A 20 -5.20 2.22 10.42
CA TYR A 20 -4.82 1.99 11.81
C TYR A 20 -5.49 2.97 12.75
N LYS A 21 -5.60 4.24 12.37
CA LYS A 21 -6.37 5.23 13.11
C LYS A 21 -7.81 4.78 13.32
N PHE A 22 -8.49 4.34 12.25
CA PHE A 22 -9.87 3.84 12.34
C PHE A 22 -9.98 2.60 13.26
N VAL A 23 -9.04 1.66 13.14
CA VAL A 23 -8.97 0.46 13.98
C VAL A 23 -8.79 0.83 15.46
N ASP A 24 -7.86 1.72 15.77
CA ASP A 24 -7.57 2.18 17.13
C ASP A 24 -8.75 2.92 17.75
N ASP A 25 -9.31 3.88 17.02
CA ASP A 25 -10.49 4.64 17.45
C ASP A 25 -11.69 3.69 17.72
N THR A 26 -11.87 2.66 16.89
CA THR A 26 -12.94 1.66 17.05
C THR A 26 -12.72 0.76 18.26
N ILE A 27 -11.49 0.30 18.50
CA ILE A 27 -11.16 -0.51 19.68
C ILE A 27 -11.37 0.31 20.95
N GLN A 28 -10.92 1.56 20.97
CA GLN A 28 -11.07 2.44 22.12
C GLN A 28 -12.54 2.76 22.43
N ALA A 29 -13.39 2.86 21.40
CA ALA A 29 -14.81 3.14 21.56
C ALA A 29 -15.64 1.92 22.00
N ARG A 30 -15.09 0.71 22.00
CA ARG A 30 -15.80 -0.53 22.33
C ARG A 30 -15.36 -1.09 23.66
N GLU A 31 -16.30 -1.67 24.40
CA GLU A 31 -16.02 -2.36 25.66
C GLU A 31 -15.43 -3.76 25.43
N GLU A 32 -15.68 -4.35 24.26
CA GLU A 32 -15.23 -5.68 23.88
C GLU A 32 -13.91 -5.61 23.11
N ALA A 33 -12.95 -6.46 23.49
CA ALA A 33 -11.73 -6.67 22.71
C ALA A 33 -12.03 -7.43 21.41
N PRO A 34 -11.27 -7.18 20.33
CA PRO A 34 -11.39 -7.97 19.11
C PRO A 34 -11.08 -9.45 19.39
N PRO A 35 -11.87 -10.40 18.85
CA PRO A 35 -11.67 -11.83 19.06
C PRO A 35 -10.53 -12.40 18.19
N PHE A 36 -9.67 -11.55 17.65
CA PHE A 36 -8.58 -11.85 16.73
C PHE A 36 -7.40 -10.93 17.00
N VAL A 37 -6.23 -11.31 16.47
CA VAL A 37 -5.03 -10.46 16.51
C VAL A 37 -5.19 -9.34 15.48
N VAL A 38 -4.98 -8.10 15.91
CA VAL A 38 -4.95 -6.95 15.01
C VAL A 38 -3.53 -6.82 14.45
N LEU A 39 -3.37 -7.15 13.18
CA LEU A 39 -2.09 -7.09 12.49
C LEU A 39 -1.61 -5.64 12.33
N ARG A 40 -0.34 -5.38 12.62
CA ARG A 40 0.31 -4.07 12.51
C ARG A 40 1.49 -4.19 11.56
N MET A 41 1.27 -3.79 10.33
CA MET A 41 2.22 -3.82 9.23
C MET A 41 2.60 -2.40 8.86
N GLN A 42 3.79 -2.23 8.31
CA GLN A 42 4.29 -0.94 7.89
C GLN A 42 4.65 -0.97 6.40
N MET A 43 4.36 0.12 5.69
CA MET A 43 4.86 0.32 4.33
C MET A 43 6.36 0.57 4.37
N VAL A 44 7.12 -0.03 3.46
CA VAL A 44 8.58 0.19 3.37
C VAL A 44 8.88 1.68 3.20
N LYS A 45 9.94 2.18 3.86
CA LYS A 45 10.37 3.56 3.59
C LYS A 45 11.06 3.61 2.23
N ALA A 46 10.62 4.54 1.40
CA ALA A 46 11.23 4.83 0.11
C ALA A 46 11.83 6.24 0.09
N PHE A 47 12.96 6.39 -0.61
CA PHE A 47 13.71 7.63 -0.74
C PHE A 47 14.06 7.90 -2.20
N VAL A 48 13.93 9.15 -2.62
CA VAL A 48 14.41 9.61 -3.92
C VAL A 48 15.85 10.07 -3.78
N ILE A 49 16.77 9.37 -4.44
CA ILE A 49 18.21 9.68 -4.41
C ILE A 49 18.63 10.21 -5.78
N THR A 50 19.22 11.40 -5.78
CA THR A 50 19.78 12.03 -6.98
C THR A 50 21.31 11.97 -6.93
N CYS A 51 21.90 11.35 -7.94
CA CYS A 51 23.34 11.23 -8.08
C CYS A 51 23.86 12.28 -9.09
N ASN A 52 24.80 13.11 -8.66
CA ASN A 52 25.51 14.04 -9.55
C ASN A 52 26.89 13.48 -9.90
N ARG A 53 27.32 13.63 -11.15
CA ARG A 53 28.73 13.41 -11.50
C ARG A 53 29.53 14.65 -11.12
N ALA A 54 30.68 14.45 -10.48
CA ALA A 54 31.68 15.52 -10.38
C ALA A 54 32.11 15.88 -11.81
N GLY A 55 32.07 17.18 -12.15
CA GLY A 55 32.50 17.64 -13.46
C GLY A 55 33.93 17.17 -13.73
N GLY A 56 34.15 16.54 -14.88
CA GLY A 56 35.50 16.28 -15.37
C GLY A 56 36.24 17.62 -15.51
N SER A 57 37.54 17.62 -15.24
CA SER A 57 38.44 18.78 -15.26
C SER A 57 38.63 19.36 -16.67
N THR A 58 37.55 19.86 -17.28
CA THR A 58 37.59 20.65 -18.51
C THR A 58 36.93 21.98 -18.21
N GLU A 59 37.70 23.05 -18.44
CA GLU A 59 37.51 24.45 -18.06
C GLU A 59 36.28 25.13 -18.70
N LEU A 60 35.10 24.56 -18.52
CA LEU A 60 33.83 25.24 -18.78
C LEU A 60 33.04 25.28 -17.48
N VAL A 61 32.93 26.49 -16.97
CA VAL A 61 32.21 26.95 -15.78
C VAL A 61 30.99 26.06 -15.41
N GLY A 62 31.11 25.37 -14.26
CA GLY A 62 30.01 25.27 -13.29
C GLY A 62 28.77 24.43 -13.65
N GLY A 63 28.91 23.31 -14.36
CA GLY A 63 27.79 22.37 -14.57
C GLY A 63 27.94 21.04 -13.84
N THR A 64 27.20 20.82 -12.75
CA THR A 64 26.94 19.45 -12.26
C THR A 64 26.00 18.76 -13.24
N THR A 65 26.44 17.71 -13.93
CA THR A 65 25.56 16.89 -14.75
C THR A 65 24.88 15.84 -13.88
N LEU A 66 23.55 15.85 -13.89
CA LEU A 66 22.71 14.82 -13.28
C LEU A 66 23.09 13.46 -13.89
N ASN A 67 23.56 12.53 -13.08
CA ASN A 67 23.93 11.18 -13.52
C ASN A 67 22.74 10.22 -13.49
N GLY A 68 21.83 10.42 -12.54
CA GLY A 68 20.60 9.64 -12.42
C GLY A 68 19.81 10.00 -11.17
N THR A 69 18.52 9.67 -11.20
CA THR A 69 17.63 9.74 -10.05
C THR A 69 17.05 8.34 -9.84
N TYR A 70 17.06 7.86 -8.60
CA TYR A 70 16.68 6.51 -8.21
C TYR A 70 15.64 6.56 -7.10
N LEU A 71 14.72 5.61 -7.10
CA LEU A 71 13.95 5.26 -5.91
C LEU A 71 14.70 4.17 -5.16
N VAL A 72 14.89 4.34 -3.86
CA VAL A 72 15.56 3.36 -2.99
C VAL A 72 14.65 3.06 -1.82
N GLU A 73 14.38 1.78 -1.61
CA GLU A 73 13.49 1.27 -0.56
C GLU A 73 14.29 0.57 0.54
N GLU A 74 13.67 0.46 1.73
CA GLU A 74 14.14 -0.45 2.77
C GLU A 74 14.16 -1.89 2.23
N VAL A 75 15.25 -2.61 2.53
CA VAL A 75 15.38 -4.01 2.13
C VAL A 75 14.58 -4.85 3.11
N ILE A 76 13.49 -5.44 2.62
CA ILE A 76 12.75 -6.49 3.33
C ILE A 76 13.66 -7.73 3.38
N LYS A 77 13.91 -8.24 4.59
CA LYS A 77 14.74 -9.42 4.78
C LYS A 77 13.94 -10.66 4.46
N ASP A 78 13.98 -11.05 3.20
CA ASP A 78 13.24 -12.19 2.68
C ASP A 78 13.82 -13.55 3.15
N GLU A 79 13.79 -13.83 4.45
CA GLU A 79 14.26 -15.10 5.02
C GLU A 79 13.23 -16.23 4.77
N ASP A 80 11.94 -15.90 4.78
CA ASP A 80 10.82 -16.86 4.66
C ASP A 80 10.01 -16.79 3.34
N GLY A 81 10.28 -15.82 2.47
CA GLY A 81 9.65 -15.70 1.15
C GLY A 81 8.86 -14.39 0.97
N PHE A 82 9.06 -13.71 -0.17
CA PHE A 82 8.28 -12.54 -0.55
C PHE A 82 6.90 -12.96 -1.06
N ILE A 83 5.85 -12.66 -0.30
CA ILE A 83 4.48 -13.11 -0.56
C ILE A 83 3.69 -12.00 -1.24
N LYS A 84 2.97 -12.35 -2.31
CA LYS A 84 1.96 -11.48 -2.92
C LYS A 84 0.58 -11.78 -2.35
N TYR A 85 0.03 -10.88 -1.55
CA TYR A 85 -1.22 -11.09 -0.82
C TYR A 85 -2.46 -10.78 -1.68
N ILE A 86 -2.44 -9.63 -2.36
CA ILE A 86 -3.53 -9.12 -3.20
C ILE A 86 -2.92 -8.64 -4.52
N ASN A 87 -3.57 -8.93 -5.65
CA ASN A 87 -3.09 -8.43 -6.95
C ASN A 87 -3.65 -7.04 -7.27
N ASN A 88 -3.07 -6.37 -8.26
CA ASN A 88 -3.61 -5.10 -8.77
C ASN A 88 -4.83 -5.27 -9.70
N THR A 89 -5.10 -6.48 -10.19
CA THR A 89 -6.18 -6.75 -11.17
C THR A 89 -7.50 -7.19 -10.56
N SER A 90 -7.53 -7.50 -9.26
CA SER A 90 -8.68 -7.99 -8.52
C SER A 90 -8.58 -7.61 -7.03
N SER A 91 -9.72 -7.40 -6.39
CA SER A 91 -9.82 -7.26 -4.93
C SER A 91 -9.82 -8.60 -4.20
N SER A 92 -9.65 -9.71 -4.93
CA SER A 92 -9.64 -11.06 -4.36
C SER A 92 -8.29 -11.40 -3.76
N ILE A 93 -8.34 -12.07 -2.61
CA ILE A 93 -7.18 -12.65 -1.94
C ILE A 93 -6.62 -13.80 -2.80
N LEU A 94 -5.31 -13.82 -3.00
CA LEU A 94 -4.64 -14.86 -3.80
C LEU A 94 -4.40 -16.16 -3.02
N LEU A 95 -4.34 -16.05 -1.70
CA LEU A 95 -3.98 -17.13 -0.79
C LEU A 95 -5.20 -17.99 -0.42
N GLN A 96 -4.97 -19.27 -0.20
CA GLN A 96 -6.02 -20.19 0.24
C GLN A 96 -6.19 -20.15 1.75
N PRO A 97 -7.39 -20.38 2.30
CA PRO A 97 -7.59 -20.46 3.74
C PRO A 97 -6.61 -21.45 4.39
N GLY A 98 -5.94 -21.02 5.46
CA GLY A 98 -4.99 -21.83 6.22
C GLY A 98 -3.56 -21.86 5.67
N THR A 99 -3.27 -21.19 4.54
CA THR A 99 -1.88 -20.95 4.13
C THR A 99 -1.25 -19.82 4.95
N GLU A 100 0.06 -19.85 5.06
CA GLU A 100 0.83 -18.73 5.58
C GLU A 100 0.47 -17.43 4.85
N GLY A 101 0.35 -16.33 5.60
CA GLY A 101 -0.04 -15.05 5.05
C GLY A 101 -1.52 -14.88 4.72
N TYR A 102 -2.36 -15.91 4.85
CA TYR A 102 -3.79 -15.78 4.55
C TYR A 102 -4.49 -14.73 5.42
N GLU A 103 -4.24 -14.74 6.73
CA GLU A 103 -4.80 -13.75 7.67
C GLU A 103 -4.33 -12.33 7.37
N ILE A 104 -3.09 -12.19 6.91
CA ILE A 104 -2.54 -10.91 6.41
C ILE A 104 -3.35 -10.45 5.20
N ALA A 105 -3.56 -11.31 4.20
CA ALA A 105 -4.34 -10.93 3.01
C ALA A 105 -5.80 -10.58 3.34
N ILE A 106 -6.41 -11.26 4.32
CA ILE A 106 -7.75 -10.94 4.83
C ILE A 106 -7.76 -9.56 5.50
N PHE A 107 -6.78 -9.26 6.35
CA PHE A 107 -6.64 -7.93 6.95
C PHE A 107 -6.43 -6.83 5.91
N LEU A 108 -5.57 -7.07 4.91
CA LEU A 108 -5.29 -6.12 3.84
C LEU A 108 -6.52 -5.87 2.96
N SER A 109 -7.34 -6.88 2.70
CA SER A 109 -8.61 -6.69 1.99
C SER A 109 -9.57 -5.78 2.78
N PHE A 110 -9.61 -5.92 4.11
CA PHE A 110 -10.33 -5.01 4.99
C PHE A 110 -9.74 -3.58 4.99
N ALA A 111 -8.40 -3.46 4.93
CA ALA A 111 -7.73 -2.17 4.79
C ALA A 111 -8.18 -1.45 3.50
N GLN A 112 -8.29 -2.16 2.36
CA GLN A 112 -8.82 -1.59 1.11
C GLN A 112 -10.24 -1.03 1.29
N HIS A 113 -11.11 -1.73 2.02
CA HIS A 113 -12.47 -1.24 2.32
C HIS A 113 -12.43 0.08 3.07
N ILE A 114 -11.67 0.16 4.16
CA ILE A 114 -11.55 1.41 4.93
C ILE A 114 -11.00 2.53 4.07
N GLN A 115 -9.93 2.29 3.31
CA GLN A 115 -9.31 3.30 2.45
C GLN A 115 -10.28 3.82 1.39
N TYR A 116 -11.03 2.93 0.73
CA TYR A 116 -12.04 3.30 -0.26
C TYR A 116 -13.09 4.23 0.35
N VAL A 117 -13.59 3.91 1.54
CA VAL A 117 -14.60 4.72 2.23
C VAL A 117 -14.01 6.04 2.75
N ALA A 118 -12.84 6.00 3.38
CA ALA A 118 -12.18 7.15 3.99
C ALA A 118 -11.78 8.20 2.95
N THR A 119 -11.41 7.77 1.75
CA THR A 119 -11.08 8.66 0.64
C THR A 119 -12.29 9.13 -0.15
N HIS A 120 -13.52 8.85 0.30
CA HIS A 120 -14.75 9.13 -0.43
C HIS A 120 -14.76 8.51 -1.83
N GLN A 121 -14.36 7.24 -1.92
CA GLN A 121 -14.35 6.45 -3.16
C GLN A 121 -13.39 7.04 -4.19
N MET A 122 -12.24 7.55 -3.76
CA MET A 122 -11.24 8.16 -4.65
C MET A 122 -9.97 7.33 -4.80
N ALA A 123 -9.56 6.60 -3.76
CA ALA A 123 -8.33 5.82 -3.77
C ALA A 123 -8.34 4.67 -2.74
N PHE A 124 -7.60 3.62 -3.04
CA PHE A 124 -7.16 2.61 -2.08
C PHE A 124 -5.87 1.95 -2.57
N VAL A 125 -5.14 1.32 -1.65
CA VAL A 125 -3.89 0.62 -1.95
C VAL A 125 -4.21 -0.77 -2.48
N SER A 126 -3.51 -1.22 -3.52
CA SER A 126 -3.62 -2.56 -4.10
C SER A 126 -2.23 -3.12 -4.38
N ASP A 127 -2.17 -4.33 -4.94
CA ASP A 127 -0.89 -5.01 -5.21
C ASP A 127 -0.03 -5.25 -3.95
N PHE A 128 -0.67 -5.43 -2.78
CA PHE A 128 0.05 -5.66 -1.54
C PHE A 128 0.92 -6.92 -1.63
N GLN A 129 2.21 -6.75 -1.38
CA GLN A 129 3.22 -7.79 -1.41
C GLN A 129 4.34 -7.51 -0.41
N GLY A 130 4.98 -8.52 0.14
CA GLY A 130 6.03 -8.32 1.15
C GLY A 130 6.11 -9.48 2.13
N GLU A 131 6.50 -9.13 3.36
CA GLU A 131 6.65 -10.04 4.49
C GLU A 131 5.71 -9.60 5.63
N GLU A 132 5.55 -10.42 6.67
CA GLU A 132 4.56 -10.24 7.73
C GLU A 132 4.52 -8.82 8.34
N PHE A 133 5.65 -8.13 8.41
CA PHE A 133 5.74 -6.80 9.04
C PHE A 133 5.98 -5.64 8.05
N GLU A 134 6.40 -5.93 6.82
CA GLU A 134 6.82 -4.92 5.84
C GLU A 134 6.17 -5.17 4.47
N ILE A 135 5.53 -4.14 3.92
CA ILE A 135 4.77 -4.23 2.67
C ILE A 135 5.30 -3.24 1.63
N ASP A 136 5.33 -3.72 0.39
CA ASP A 136 5.48 -2.99 -0.88
C ASP A 136 4.16 -3.08 -1.70
N GLU A 137 3.88 -2.08 -2.54
CA GLU A 137 2.53 -1.85 -3.03
C GLU A 137 2.39 -0.97 -4.28
N SER A 138 1.14 -0.84 -4.73
CA SER A 138 0.72 0.19 -5.68
C SER A 138 -0.60 0.85 -5.26
N ILE A 139 -0.94 2.00 -5.85
CA ILE A 139 -2.22 2.68 -5.57
C ILE A 139 -3.17 2.59 -6.77
N SER A 140 -4.42 2.25 -6.48
CA SER A 140 -5.54 2.34 -7.42
C SER A 140 -6.40 3.56 -7.11
N SER A 141 -6.69 4.40 -8.10
CA SER A 141 -7.41 5.67 -7.90
C SER A 141 -8.12 6.19 -9.16
N ILE A 142 -9.04 7.15 -8.97
CA ILE A 142 -9.75 7.86 -10.07
C ILE A 142 -8.84 8.85 -10.84
N GLY A 143 -7.58 9.07 -10.43
CA GLY A 143 -6.67 10.02 -11.08
C GLY A 143 -5.73 9.38 -12.11
N LYS A 144 -5.79 9.82 -13.37
CA LYS A 144 -4.76 9.49 -14.38
C LYS A 144 -3.47 10.29 -14.09
N ASN A 145 -2.33 9.62 -14.05
CA ASN A 145 -0.96 10.18 -13.88
C ASN A 145 -0.53 10.68 -12.50
N LEU A 146 -1.36 10.53 -11.45
CA LEU A 146 -0.97 10.90 -10.08
C LEU A 146 -0.08 9.86 -9.40
N PHE A 147 -0.24 8.59 -9.79
CA PHE A 147 0.44 7.43 -9.21
C PHE A 147 1.20 6.65 -10.29
N GLY A 148 1.97 5.66 -9.86
CA GLY A 148 2.72 4.75 -10.73
C GLY A 148 1.91 4.10 -11.84
N HIS A 149 2.59 3.50 -12.81
CA HIS A 149 1.98 2.96 -14.05
C HIS A 149 0.93 1.85 -13.82
N ARG A 150 0.84 1.32 -12.59
CA ARG A 150 0.00 0.17 -12.21
C ARG A 150 -1.43 0.52 -11.82
N ASN A 151 -1.85 1.79 -11.95
CA ASN A 151 -3.24 2.19 -11.66
C ASN A 151 -4.22 1.55 -12.67
N LEU A 152 -5.10 0.66 -12.19
CA LEU A 152 -6.11 -0.02 -13.01
C LEU A 152 -7.52 0.51 -12.72
N GLU A 153 -7.93 1.52 -13.48
CA GLU A 153 -9.25 2.20 -13.40
C GLU A 153 -10.43 1.19 -13.40
N ALA A 154 -10.34 0.12 -14.19
CA ALA A 154 -11.37 -0.91 -14.26
C ALA A 154 -11.54 -1.69 -12.95
N MET A 155 -10.43 -1.99 -12.25
CA MET A 155 -10.46 -2.68 -10.96
C MET A 155 -11.04 -1.76 -9.88
N PHE A 156 -10.65 -0.48 -9.91
CA PHE A 156 -11.17 0.53 -9.00
C PHE A 156 -12.71 0.63 -9.06
N HIS A 157 -13.28 0.70 -10.26
CA HIS A 157 -14.74 0.78 -10.43
C HIS A 157 -15.47 -0.50 -10.05
N ALA A 158 -14.83 -1.66 -10.21
CA ALA A 158 -15.41 -2.94 -9.83
C ALA A 158 -15.30 -3.23 -8.32
N PHE A 159 -14.49 -2.46 -7.57
CA PHE A 159 -14.18 -2.75 -6.17
C PHE A 159 -15.42 -2.90 -5.27
N PRO A 160 -16.42 -1.99 -5.28
CA PRO A 160 -17.62 -2.14 -4.44
C PRO A 160 -18.39 -3.44 -4.71
N ASP A 161 -18.44 -3.88 -5.96
CA ASP A 161 -19.17 -5.08 -6.37
C ASP A 161 -18.39 -6.38 -6.13
N LYS A 162 -17.05 -6.29 -6.07
CA LYS A 162 -16.14 -7.45 -5.99
C LYS A 162 -15.56 -7.67 -4.60
N HIS A 163 -15.50 -6.63 -3.77
CA HIS A 163 -15.02 -6.76 -2.40
C HIS A 163 -15.95 -7.67 -1.59
N GLN A 164 -15.37 -8.65 -0.91
CA GLN A 164 -16.08 -9.54 -0.01
C GLN A 164 -15.70 -9.17 1.42
N CYS A 165 -16.65 -8.60 2.17
CA CYS A 165 -16.46 -8.33 3.59
C CYS A 165 -16.06 -9.60 4.33
N ASN A 166 -15.06 -9.48 5.20
CA ASN A 166 -14.52 -10.59 5.99
C ASN A 166 -14.73 -10.34 7.50
N HIS A 167 -14.15 -11.18 8.35
CA HIS A 167 -14.35 -11.10 9.80
C HIS A 167 -13.87 -9.78 10.41
N PHE A 168 -12.84 -9.12 9.84
CA PHE A 168 -12.46 -7.77 10.25
C PHE A 168 -13.54 -6.76 9.86
N CYS A 169 -14.04 -6.79 8.62
CA CYS A 169 -15.14 -5.91 8.19
C CYS A 169 -16.38 -6.08 9.08
N HIS A 170 -16.73 -7.31 9.45
CA HIS A 170 -17.90 -7.59 10.29
C HIS A 170 -17.72 -7.12 11.73
N TRP A 171 -16.52 -7.25 12.30
CA TRP A 171 -16.25 -6.80 13.64
C TRP A 171 -16.13 -5.28 13.69
N PHE A 172 -15.27 -4.68 12.87
CA PHE A 172 -15.01 -3.23 12.87
C PHE A 172 -16.13 -2.38 12.26
N ARG A 173 -17.01 -2.98 11.44
CA ARG A 173 -18.18 -2.33 10.83
C ARG A 173 -17.84 -0.98 10.14
N PRO A 174 -16.91 -0.96 9.16
CA PRO A 174 -16.72 0.23 8.34
C PRO A 174 -18.02 0.59 7.61
N LYS A 175 -18.12 1.82 7.08
CA LYS A 175 -19.31 2.19 6.29
C LYS A 175 -19.44 1.23 5.09
N PRO A 176 -20.66 0.92 4.64
CA PRO A 176 -20.87 0.11 3.44
C PRO A 176 -20.17 0.71 2.21
N LEU A 177 -19.75 -0.17 1.29
CA LEU A 177 -19.22 0.20 -0.02
C LEU A 177 -20.33 0.69 -0.96
#